data_AF-A0A5D0RUA1-F1
#
_entry.id   AF-A0A5D0RUA1-F1
#
_cell.length_a   1.000
_cell.length_b   1.000
_cell.length_c   1.000
_cell.angle_alpha   90.00
_cell.angle_beta   90.00
_cell.angle_gamma   90.00
#
_symmetry.space_group_name_H-M   'P 1'
#
loop_
_entity.id
_entity.type
_entity.pdbx_description
1 polymer ?
#
loop_
_entity_poly.entity_id
_entity_poly.type
_entity_poly.pdbx_seq_one_letter_code
_entity_poly.pdbx_strand_id
1 'polypeptide(L)'
;MSSLEPGCETNAGLIWKLLDELTPRTDLSVRYEPGLQWDSWRQVRNVIIGRGLNSQIQRAYGALASRWRPGDRIFLFGFSRGAYAVRSLAGVIDRVGLVRSDQATVRTITAAYRLYRKAPEAEVTRAFSAAYCHEGVQVEMIGVFDTVKALGLRAPLLWRYSQPHHAFHNHDLGRTTRHAFHALALNETRRAYEPVLWQTTPEQKATCVQMWFRGTHGDIGGHQYCLSACRPLANIPLVWMLENAAECQLPLPDDWRSRFPTDPDAPSAGLVRGWAKLFLNRARRPFGVDASEQIHPTAQPVSIPSSSSL
;
A
#
# COMPACT_ATOMS: atom_id res chain seq x y z
N MET A 1 9.95 -7.74 1.50
CA MET A 1 11.11 -7.35 0.69
C MET A 1 10.64 -6.22 -0.21
N SER A 2 11.19 -5.00 -0.07
CA SER A 2 11.20 -4.06 -1.19
C SER A 2 12.62 -4.10 -1.75
N SER A 3 12.74 -4.22 -3.06
CA SER A 3 14.01 -4.19 -3.76
C SER A 3 13.87 -3.16 -4.88
N LEU A 4 14.93 -2.41 -5.11
CA LEU A 4 15.13 -1.57 -6.29
C LEU A 4 16.20 -2.18 -7.20
N GLU A 5 16.72 -3.35 -6.85
CA GLU A 5 17.71 -4.06 -7.65
C GLU A 5 17.10 -4.40 -9.02
N PRO A 6 17.85 -4.17 -10.10
CA PRO A 6 17.40 -4.47 -11.46
C PRO A 6 16.86 -5.90 -11.59
N GLY A 7 15.62 -6.03 -12.06
CA GLY A 7 14.93 -7.30 -12.26
C GLY A 7 14.20 -7.84 -11.02
N CYS A 8 14.39 -7.23 -9.85
CA CYS A 8 13.80 -7.64 -8.58
C CYS A 8 12.81 -6.60 -8.02
N GLU A 9 12.50 -5.55 -8.79
CA GLU A 9 11.73 -4.42 -8.33
C GLU A 9 10.29 -4.78 -7.96
N THR A 10 9.82 -4.23 -6.85
CA THR A 10 8.39 -4.23 -6.54
C THR A 10 7.66 -3.23 -7.41
N ASN A 11 6.35 -3.38 -7.57
CA ASN A 11 5.51 -2.41 -8.30
C ASN A 11 5.61 -1.01 -7.68
N ALA A 12 5.63 -0.89 -6.35
CA ALA A 12 5.89 0.39 -5.68
C ALA A 12 7.30 0.94 -5.97
N GLY A 13 8.31 0.08 -6.14
CA GLY A 13 9.66 0.49 -6.54
C GLY A 13 9.73 0.95 -8.00
N LEU A 14 8.99 0.31 -8.90
CA LEU A 14 8.89 0.71 -10.31
C LEU A 14 8.16 2.05 -10.45
N ILE A 15 7.07 2.28 -9.71
CA ILE A 15 6.41 3.59 -9.65
C ILE A 15 7.41 4.65 -9.19
N TRP A 16 8.19 4.37 -8.15
CA TRP A 16 9.21 5.30 -7.69
C TRP A 16 10.26 5.60 -8.77
N LYS A 17 10.85 4.57 -9.41
CA LYS A 17 11.83 4.77 -10.50
C LYS A 17 11.26 5.65 -11.62
N LEU A 18 10.04 5.36 -12.04
CA LEU A 18 9.35 6.10 -13.09
C LEU A 18 9.17 7.59 -12.74
N LEU A 19 8.79 7.89 -11.49
CA LEU A 19 8.62 9.27 -11.02
C LEU A 19 9.96 9.96 -10.73
N ASP A 20 10.97 9.21 -10.31
CA ASP A 20 12.31 9.72 -10.03
C ASP A 20 12.99 10.23 -11.31
N GLU A 21 12.73 9.61 -12.47
CA GLU A 21 13.19 10.11 -13.78
C GLU A 21 12.69 11.53 -14.09
N LEU A 22 11.56 11.93 -13.51
CA LEU A 22 10.97 13.26 -13.70
C LEU A 22 11.60 14.31 -12.76
N THR A 23 12.57 13.98 -11.92
CA THR A 23 13.06 14.85 -10.83
C THR A 23 13.97 16.05 -11.19
N PRO A 24 14.19 16.46 -12.46
CA PRO A 24 14.54 17.86 -12.72
C PRO A 24 13.32 18.80 -12.60
N ARG A 25 12.09 18.26 -12.56
CA ARG A 25 10.87 19.05 -12.44
C ARG A 25 10.76 19.72 -11.07
N THR A 26 10.38 20.99 -11.08
CA THR A 26 10.17 21.77 -9.85
C THR A 26 8.79 21.57 -9.23
N ASP A 27 7.85 20.96 -9.96
CA ASP A 27 6.46 20.71 -9.53
C ASP A 27 6.23 19.28 -9.01
N LEU A 28 7.27 18.46 -8.87
CA LEU A 28 7.18 17.09 -8.37
C LEU A 28 8.22 16.81 -7.28
N SER A 29 7.75 16.40 -6.10
CA SER A 29 8.61 15.92 -5.02
C SER A 29 8.35 14.44 -4.76
N VAL A 30 9.35 13.59 -4.96
CA VAL A 30 9.24 12.14 -4.81
C VAL A 30 10.03 11.68 -3.57
N ARG A 31 9.46 10.74 -2.81
CA ARG A 31 10.16 10.06 -1.69
C ARG A 31 9.89 8.57 -1.72
N TYR A 32 10.95 7.78 -1.52
CA TYR A 32 10.88 6.35 -1.29
C TYR A 32 11.29 5.99 0.12
N GLU A 33 10.58 5.05 0.73
CA GLU A 33 10.98 4.41 1.98
C GLU A 33 11.12 2.90 1.73
N PRO A 34 12.32 2.31 1.92
CA PRO A 34 12.51 0.89 1.68
C PRO A 34 11.67 0.07 2.67
N GLY A 35 11.12 -1.04 2.18
CA GLY A 35 10.39 -1.99 2.99
C GLY A 35 11.31 -2.65 4.00
N LEU A 36 10.83 -2.86 5.23
CA LEU A 36 11.58 -3.57 6.27
C LEU A 36 11.99 -4.97 5.77
N GLN A 37 13.28 -5.17 5.51
CA GLN A 37 13.86 -6.43 5.06
C GLN A 37 13.70 -7.54 6.12
N TRP A 38 13.59 -8.79 5.67
CA TRP A 38 13.29 -9.97 6.49
C TRP A 38 14.42 -10.99 6.28
N ASP A 39 15.65 -10.59 6.61
CA ASP A 39 16.81 -11.27 6.01
C ASP A 39 17.44 -12.34 6.91
N SER A 40 17.10 -12.44 8.20
CA SER A 40 17.46 -13.63 8.99
C SER A 40 16.71 -13.75 10.33
N TRP A 41 16.41 -14.99 10.74
CA TRP A 41 15.95 -15.31 12.09
C TRP A 41 16.95 -14.89 13.20
N ARG A 42 18.23 -14.68 12.87
CA ARG A 42 19.26 -14.26 13.84
C ARG A 42 19.15 -12.80 14.28
N GLN A 43 18.43 -11.96 13.53
CA GLN A 43 18.13 -10.57 13.92
C GLN A 43 16.76 -10.41 14.63
N VAL A 44 16.03 -11.51 14.87
CA VAL A 44 14.71 -11.50 15.55
C VAL A 44 14.79 -10.95 16.98
N ARG A 45 15.96 -10.95 17.62
CA ARG A 45 16.11 -10.38 18.97
C ARG A 45 15.93 -8.85 19.04
N ASN A 46 15.94 -8.14 17.89
CA ASN A 46 15.66 -6.70 17.80
C ASN A 46 14.29 -6.39 17.17
N VAL A 47 13.49 -7.42 16.87
CA VAL A 47 12.26 -7.31 16.07
C VAL A 47 11.08 -6.91 16.95
N ILE A 48 11.00 -5.62 17.21
CA ILE A 48 9.73 -4.96 17.54
C ILE A 48 9.17 -4.46 16.20
N ILE A 49 8.49 -5.35 15.49
CA ILE A 49 7.89 -5.13 14.15
C ILE A 49 7.07 -3.82 14.12
N GLY A 50 6.38 -3.50 15.22
CA GLY A 50 5.63 -2.24 15.37
C GLY A 50 6.47 -0.98 15.54
N ARG A 51 7.68 -1.05 16.14
CA ARG A 51 8.54 0.14 16.32
C ARG A 51 9.15 0.61 15.01
N GLY A 52 9.55 -0.30 14.13
CA GLY A 52 10.10 0.03 12.81
C GLY A 52 9.08 0.73 11.91
N LEU A 53 7.87 0.17 11.81
CA LEU A 53 6.78 0.72 10.99
C LEU A 53 6.32 2.09 11.49
N ASN A 54 6.14 2.26 12.81
CA ASN A 54 5.80 3.55 13.42
C ASN A 54 6.83 4.64 13.14
N SER A 55 8.12 4.26 13.12
CA SER A 55 9.20 5.19 12.81
C SER A 55 9.18 5.58 11.34
N GLN A 56 8.91 4.62 10.44
CA GLN A 56 8.75 4.87 9.01
C GLN A 56 7.58 5.80 8.70
N ILE A 57 6.41 5.58 9.33
CA ILE A 57 5.24 6.46 9.16
C ILE A 57 5.56 7.89 9.62
N GLN A 58 6.18 8.06 10.80
CA GLN A 58 6.56 9.39 11.29
C GLN A 58 7.59 10.08 10.38
N ARG A 59 8.58 9.36 9.85
CA ARG A 59 9.54 9.93 8.88
C ARG A 59 8.86 10.36 7.59
N ALA A 60 7.97 9.54 7.03
CA ALA A 60 7.21 9.88 5.84
C ALA A 60 6.30 11.09 6.08
N TYR A 61 5.56 11.12 7.21
CA TYR A 61 4.74 12.25 7.62
C TYR A 61 5.57 13.53 7.77
N GLY A 62 6.69 13.47 8.49
CA GLY A 62 7.57 14.63 8.68
C GLY A 62 8.16 15.14 7.37
N ALA A 63 8.57 14.23 6.49
CA ALA A 63 9.06 14.55 5.16
C ALA A 63 8.01 15.25 4.29
N LEU A 64 6.76 14.79 4.38
CA LEU A 64 5.62 15.41 3.70
C LEU A 64 5.29 16.79 4.29
N ALA A 65 5.14 16.88 5.61
CA ALA A 65 4.85 18.13 6.33
C ALA A 65 5.89 19.23 6.07
N SER A 66 7.17 18.86 5.93
CA SER A 66 8.24 19.83 5.67
C SER A 66 8.17 20.41 4.25
N ARG A 67 7.65 19.65 3.27
CA ARG A 67 7.70 20.00 1.84
C ARG A 67 6.38 20.51 1.28
N TRP A 68 5.26 19.99 1.77
CA TRP A 68 3.93 20.32 1.25
C TRP A 68 3.66 21.82 1.33
N ARG A 69 3.04 22.35 0.29
CA ARG A 69 2.55 23.73 0.18
C ARG A 69 1.07 23.72 -0.24
N PRO A 70 0.30 24.76 0.11
CA PRO A 70 -1.07 24.90 -0.37
C PRO A 70 -1.15 24.78 -1.90
N GLY A 71 -2.00 23.89 -2.38
CA GLY A 71 -2.14 23.56 -3.81
C GLY A 71 -1.47 22.24 -4.20
N ASP A 72 -0.52 21.73 -3.42
CA ASP A 72 0.15 20.47 -3.70
C ASP A 72 -0.81 19.27 -3.53
N ARG A 73 -0.72 18.32 -4.47
CA ARG A 73 -1.50 17.07 -4.43
C ARG A 73 -0.68 15.93 -3.85
N ILE A 74 -1.29 15.18 -2.95
CA ILE A 74 -0.61 14.11 -2.20
C ILE A 74 -0.98 12.75 -2.80
N PHE A 75 0.02 12.04 -3.32
CA PHE A 75 -0.12 10.67 -3.81
C PHE A 75 0.67 9.72 -2.91
N LEU A 76 0.02 8.64 -2.48
CA LEU A 76 0.62 7.66 -1.58
C LEU A 76 0.56 6.26 -2.17
N PHE A 77 1.73 5.63 -2.35
CA PHE A 77 1.84 4.28 -2.89
C PHE A 77 2.47 3.31 -1.90
N GLY A 78 1.92 2.09 -1.82
CA GLY A 78 2.47 1.08 -0.91
C GLY A 78 2.16 -0.34 -1.31
N PHE A 79 3.07 -1.26 -0.99
CA PHE A 79 2.88 -2.70 -1.18
C PHE A 79 2.97 -3.43 0.18
N SER A 80 2.05 -4.37 0.45
CA SER A 80 2.10 -5.25 1.62
C SER A 80 2.08 -4.46 2.94
N ARG A 81 3.14 -4.53 3.75
CA ARG A 81 3.31 -3.67 4.94
C ARG A 81 3.52 -2.19 4.60
N GLY A 82 4.08 -1.88 3.43
CA GLY A 82 4.17 -0.50 2.94
C GLY A 82 2.79 0.07 2.64
N ALA A 83 1.86 -0.74 2.12
CA ALA A 83 0.46 -0.36 1.93
C ALA A 83 -0.21 0.01 3.26
N TYR A 84 0.05 -0.79 4.30
CA TYR A 84 -0.39 -0.50 5.65
C TYR A 84 0.18 0.83 6.17
N ALA A 85 1.47 1.09 5.90
CA ALA A 85 2.15 2.34 6.29
C ALA A 85 1.50 3.57 5.65
N VAL A 86 1.25 3.54 4.34
CA VAL A 86 0.66 4.69 3.63
C VAL A 86 -0.81 4.91 3.98
N ARG A 87 -1.58 3.85 4.21
CA ARG A 87 -2.95 3.97 4.75
C ARG A 87 -2.95 4.61 6.14
N SER A 88 -2.00 4.22 6.98
CA SER A 88 -1.82 4.82 8.31
C SER A 88 -1.43 6.29 8.21
N LEU A 89 -0.53 6.64 7.29
CA LEU A 89 -0.13 8.01 7.03
C LEU A 89 -1.33 8.88 6.61
N ALA A 90 -2.15 8.39 5.69
CA ALA A 90 -3.41 9.05 5.32
C ALA A 90 -4.34 9.20 6.52
N GLY A 91 -4.44 8.18 7.38
CA GLY A 91 -5.20 8.25 8.62
C GLY A 91 -4.69 9.31 9.62
N VAL A 92 -3.37 9.59 9.67
CA VAL A 92 -2.80 10.69 10.47
C VAL A 92 -3.27 12.03 9.92
N ILE A 93 -3.18 12.21 8.61
CA ILE A 93 -3.63 13.44 7.92
C ILE A 93 -5.13 13.65 8.15
N ASP A 94 -5.93 12.61 8.04
CA ASP A 94 -7.37 12.66 8.20
C ASP A 94 -7.80 13.02 9.63
N ARG A 95 -7.20 12.38 10.64
CA ARG A 95 -7.62 12.55 12.03
C ARG A 95 -6.99 13.76 12.71
N VAL A 96 -5.76 14.12 12.36
CA VAL A 96 -4.97 15.14 13.06
C VAL A 96 -4.68 16.35 12.18
N GLY A 97 -4.59 16.17 10.86
CA GLY A 97 -4.12 17.19 9.92
C GLY A 97 -2.65 17.01 9.54
N LEU A 98 -2.21 17.79 8.54
CA LEU A 98 -0.81 17.85 8.14
C LEU A 98 -0.14 19.06 8.80
N VAL A 99 0.87 18.82 9.63
CA VAL A 99 1.65 19.87 10.31
C VAL A 99 2.24 20.84 9.28
N ARG A 100 2.16 22.14 9.58
CA ARG A 100 2.73 23.18 8.72
C ARG A 100 4.25 23.08 8.66
N SER A 101 4.81 23.43 7.51
CA SER A 101 6.26 23.31 7.28
C SER A 101 7.12 24.09 8.28
N ASP A 102 6.66 25.26 8.75
CA ASP A 102 7.32 26.07 9.80
C ASP A 102 7.22 25.44 11.20
N GLN A 103 6.30 24.50 11.40
CA GLN A 103 6.06 23.77 12.65
C GLN A 103 6.54 22.32 12.62
N ALA A 104 7.13 21.85 11.50
CA ALA A 104 7.50 20.46 11.23
C ALA A 104 8.74 19.97 12.00
N THR A 105 8.80 20.25 13.30
CA THR A 105 9.84 19.74 14.21
C THR A 105 9.59 18.28 14.57
N VAL A 106 10.65 17.56 14.95
CA VAL A 106 10.54 16.18 15.46
C VAL A 106 9.53 16.09 16.61
N ARG A 107 9.51 17.08 17.51
CA ARG A 107 8.58 17.14 18.65
C ARG A 107 7.13 17.23 18.17
N THR A 108 6.83 18.12 17.24
CA THR A 108 5.47 18.33 16.70
C THR A 108 5.00 17.11 15.92
N ILE A 109 5.86 16.52 15.09
CA ILE A 109 5.56 15.29 14.34
C ILE A 109 5.25 14.12 15.29
N THR A 110 6.07 13.93 16.33
CA THR A 110 5.81 12.90 17.35
C THR A 110 4.53 13.19 18.13
N ALA A 111 4.21 14.45 18.42
CA ALA A 111 2.95 14.81 19.06
C ALA A 111 1.73 14.48 18.17
N ALA A 112 1.76 14.86 16.90
CA ALA A 112 0.72 14.53 15.93
C ALA A 112 0.49 13.01 15.84
N TYR A 113 1.59 12.24 15.74
CA TYR A 113 1.49 10.77 15.68
C TYR A 113 0.98 10.14 16.98
N ARG A 114 1.29 10.74 18.15
CA ARG A 114 0.73 10.30 19.44
C ARG A 114 -0.78 10.55 19.51
N LEU A 115 -1.26 11.69 19.02
CA LEU A 115 -2.69 12.00 18.95
C LEU A 115 -3.42 10.98 18.08
N TYR A 116 -2.90 10.70 16.88
CA TYR A 116 -3.44 9.67 15.99
C TYR A 116 -3.54 8.30 16.67
N ARG A 117 -2.49 7.89 17.40
CA ARG A 117 -2.43 6.57 18.06
C ARG A 117 -3.30 6.44 19.31
N LYS A 118 -3.36 7.49 20.12
CA LYS A 118 -4.10 7.46 21.39
C LYS A 118 -5.58 7.76 21.20
N ALA A 119 -5.95 8.44 20.11
CA ALA A 119 -7.30 8.92 19.85
C ALA A 119 -7.91 9.59 21.10
N PRO A 120 -7.26 10.64 21.65
CA PRO A 120 -7.81 11.38 22.79
C PRO A 120 -9.11 12.10 22.37
N GLU A 121 -9.74 12.77 23.34
CA GLU A 121 -10.94 13.58 23.08
C GLU A 121 -10.77 14.50 21.86
N ALA A 122 -11.84 14.63 21.08
CA ALA A 122 -11.81 15.33 19.80
C ALA A 122 -11.37 16.80 19.94
N GLU A 123 -11.63 17.43 21.08
CA GLU A 123 -11.22 18.80 21.37
C GLU A 123 -9.70 18.97 21.41
N VAL A 124 -8.97 18.03 22.01
CA VAL A 124 -7.50 18.06 22.07
C VAL A 124 -6.91 17.97 20.66
N THR A 125 -7.47 17.09 19.83
CA THR A 125 -7.00 16.92 18.44
C THR A 125 -7.34 18.15 17.59
N ARG A 126 -8.53 18.75 17.77
CA ARG A 126 -8.90 20.00 17.08
C ARG A 126 -8.01 21.17 17.48
N ALA A 127 -7.73 21.33 18.78
CA ALA A 127 -6.84 22.39 19.28
C ALA A 127 -5.42 22.24 18.72
N PHE A 128 -4.89 21.02 18.66
CA PHE A 128 -3.60 20.75 18.02
C PHE A 128 -3.62 21.09 16.53
N SER A 129 -4.65 20.65 15.81
CA SER A 129 -4.79 20.90 14.38
C SER A 129 -4.83 22.40 14.07
N ALA A 130 -5.66 23.16 14.80
CA ALA A 130 -5.77 24.61 14.66
C ALA A 130 -4.43 25.32 14.92
N ALA A 131 -3.67 24.87 15.93
CA ALA A 131 -2.40 25.49 16.27
C ALA A 131 -1.27 25.16 15.28
N TYR A 132 -1.18 23.92 14.78
CA TYR A 132 0.03 23.41 14.12
C TYR A 132 -0.17 22.90 12.69
N CYS A 133 -1.39 22.63 12.25
CA CYS A 133 -1.66 22.01 10.96
C CYS A 133 -2.11 23.03 9.89
N HIS A 134 -2.04 22.61 8.64
CA HIS A 134 -2.71 23.25 7.52
C HIS A 134 -4.20 22.91 7.53
N GLU A 135 -5.04 23.87 7.15
CA GLU A 135 -6.47 23.63 6.92
C GLU A 135 -6.72 22.99 5.55
N GLY A 136 -7.73 22.13 5.47
CA GLY A 136 -8.26 21.62 4.19
C GLY A 136 -7.34 20.69 3.39
N VAL A 137 -6.28 20.14 3.99
CA VAL A 137 -5.37 19.21 3.28
C VAL A 137 -6.10 17.93 2.89
N GLN A 138 -5.89 17.51 1.65
CA GLN A 138 -6.49 16.31 1.07
C GLN A 138 -5.43 15.38 0.52
N VAL A 139 -5.70 14.08 0.63
CA VAL A 139 -4.93 13.04 -0.05
C VAL A 139 -5.61 12.77 -1.39
N GLU A 140 -4.91 13.08 -2.47
CA GLU A 140 -5.44 12.94 -3.82
C GLU A 140 -5.70 11.46 -4.11
N MET A 141 -4.69 10.63 -3.93
CA MET A 141 -4.77 9.21 -4.24
C MET A 141 -4.00 8.36 -3.24
N ILE A 142 -4.62 7.26 -2.81
CA ILE A 142 -3.97 6.15 -2.13
C ILE A 142 -3.98 4.94 -3.06
N GLY A 143 -2.81 4.57 -3.59
CA GLY A 143 -2.62 3.40 -4.45
C GLY A 143 -1.90 2.28 -3.70
N VAL A 144 -2.59 1.17 -3.42
CA VAL A 144 -2.01 0.07 -2.63
C VAL A 144 -2.06 -1.27 -3.33
N PHE A 145 -0.98 -2.04 -3.14
CA PHE A 145 -0.85 -3.42 -3.59
C PHE A 145 -0.94 -4.35 -2.38
N ASP A 146 -1.98 -5.17 -2.37
CA ASP A 146 -2.20 -6.30 -1.47
C ASP A 146 -1.87 -6.01 0.00
N THR A 147 -2.54 -5.02 0.59
CA THR A 147 -2.38 -4.64 1.99
C THR A 147 -2.58 -5.84 2.91
N VAL A 148 -1.60 -6.15 3.75
CA VAL A 148 -1.68 -7.20 4.78
C VAL A 148 -1.35 -6.63 6.15
N LYS A 149 -1.96 -7.19 7.22
CA LYS A 149 -1.61 -6.79 8.59
C LYS A 149 -0.14 -7.09 8.86
N ALA A 150 0.51 -6.27 9.68
CA ALA A 150 1.84 -6.59 10.18
C ALA A 150 1.79 -7.98 10.83
N LEU A 151 2.61 -8.91 10.34
CA LEU A 151 2.67 -10.28 10.83
C LEU A 151 2.89 -10.28 12.35
N GLY A 152 1.84 -10.55 13.12
CA GLY A 152 1.99 -11.26 14.38
C GLY A 152 2.40 -12.68 14.01
N LEU A 153 3.62 -13.08 14.38
CA LEU A 153 4.13 -14.42 14.13
C LEU A 153 3.18 -15.46 14.74
N ARG A 154 2.26 -16.01 13.94
CA ARG A 154 1.54 -17.25 14.26
C ARG A 154 2.44 -18.44 13.94
N ALA A 155 3.63 -18.49 14.54
CA ALA A 155 4.47 -19.67 14.54
C ALA A 155 4.05 -20.59 15.71
N PRO A 156 4.10 -21.92 15.56
CA PRO A 156 3.93 -22.83 16.69
C PRO A 156 4.90 -22.42 17.82
N LEU A 157 4.43 -22.36 19.06
CA LEU A 157 5.18 -22.03 20.29
C LEU A 157 5.53 -20.54 20.54
N LEU A 158 5.39 -19.62 19.57
CA LEU A 158 5.67 -18.17 19.78
C LEU A 158 4.43 -17.30 20.02
N TRP A 159 3.22 -17.85 19.87
CA TRP A 159 1.96 -17.14 20.12
C TRP A 159 1.90 -16.48 21.52
N ARG A 160 2.58 -17.08 22.51
CA ARG A 160 2.66 -16.58 23.89
C ARG A 160 3.39 -15.24 24.05
N TYR A 161 4.13 -14.80 23.03
CA TYR A 161 4.85 -13.52 23.04
C TYR A 161 4.25 -12.48 22.07
N SER A 162 3.29 -12.87 21.22
CA SER A 162 2.56 -11.94 20.37
C SER A 162 1.35 -11.38 21.13
N GLN A 163 1.57 -10.31 21.88
CA GLN A 163 0.45 -9.50 22.36
C GLN A 163 -0.36 -8.97 21.15
N PRO A 164 -1.70 -9.07 21.15
CA PRO A 164 -2.55 -8.52 20.10
C PRO A 164 -2.62 -6.99 20.25
N HIS A 165 -1.56 -6.31 19.87
CA HIS A 165 -1.48 -4.84 19.91
C HIS A 165 -1.34 -4.24 18.50
N HIS A 166 -2.22 -4.64 17.57
CA HIS A 166 -2.22 -4.13 16.19
C HIS A 166 -3.61 -3.78 15.66
N ALA A 167 -4.47 -3.23 16.52
CA ALA A 167 -5.70 -2.53 16.14
C ALA A 167 -5.52 -0.99 16.13
N PHE A 168 -4.28 -0.49 16.00
CA PHE A 168 -3.94 0.91 16.29
C PHE A 168 -3.87 1.83 15.07
N HIS A 169 -4.34 1.38 13.92
CA HIS A 169 -4.32 2.18 12.71
C HIS A 169 -5.74 2.24 12.19
N ASN A 170 -6.23 3.46 11.97
CA ASN A 170 -7.42 3.63 11.16
C ASN A 170 -7.07 3.14 9.75
N HIS A 171 -7.63 2.02 9.33
CA HIS A 171 -7.49 1.54 7.96
C HIS A 171 -8.66 1.99 7.10
N ASP A 172 -9.65 2.62 7.72
CA ASP A 172 -10.83 3.14 7.05
C ASP A 172 -10.41 4.25 6.11
N LEU A 173 -11.19 4.42 5.06
CA LEU A 173 -10.94 5.47 4.11
C LEU A 173 -11.34 6.81 4.73
N GLY A 174 -10.35 7.67 4.98
CA GLY A 174 -10.57 8.96 5.63
C GLY A 174 -11.37 9.93 4.75
N ARG A 175 -12.05 10.89 5.38
CA ARG A 175 -12.83 11.95 4.70
C ARG A 175 -11.95 12.86 3.83
N THR A 176 -10.67 12.94 4.15
CA THR A 176 -9.66 13.72 3.40
C THR A 176 -9.15 13.02 2.15
N THR A 177 -9.47 11.73 1.94
CA THR A 177 -9.02 10.99 0.75
C THR A 177 -10.01 11.18 -0.41
N ARG A 178 -9.51 11.47 -1.62
CA ARG A 178 -10.35 11.60 -2.83
C ARG A 178 -10.47 10.29 -3.59
N HIS A 179 -9.35 9.61 -3.82
CA HIS A 179 -9.31 8.37 -4.59
C HIS A 179 -8.51 7.26 -3.87
N ALA A 180 -9.03 6.05 -3.88
CA ALA A 180 -8.46 4.89 -3.23
C ALA A 180 -8.52 3.67 -4.14
N PHE A 181 -7.35 3.14 -4.48
CA PHE A 181 -7.20 2.03 -5.41
C PHE A 181 -6.40 0.91 -4.74
N HIS A 182 -6.99 -0.27 -4.61
CA HIS A 182 -6.37 -1.42 -3.98
C HIS A 182 -6.32 -2.61 -4.94
N ALA A 183 -5.12 -2.96 -5.41
CA ALA A 183 -4.89 -4.19 -6.15
C ALA A 183 -4.76 -5.39 -5.19
N LEU A 184 -5.55 -6.44 -5.39
CA LEU A 184 -5.68 -7.59 -4.49
C LEU A 184 -5.32 -8.91 -5.19
N ALA A 185 -4.68 -9.82 -4.45
CA ALA A 185 -4.28 -11.12 -4.97
C ALA A 185 -5.42 -12.14 -4.85
N LEU A 186 -5.97 -12.59 -5.98
CA LEU A 186 -7.06 -13.56 -6.04
C LEU A 186 -6.61 -14.99 -5.68
N ASN A 187 -5.40 -15.38 -6.07
CA ASN A 187 -4.89 -16.74 -5.89
C ASN A 187 -3.99 -16.88 -4.64
N GLU A 188 -3.90 -15.86 -3.80
CA GLU A 188 -3.21 -15.97 -2.51
C GLU A 188 -4.04 -16.79 -1.53
N THR A 189 -3.42 -17.79 -0.90
CA THR A 189 -4.11 -18.67 0.05
C THR A 189 -3.48 -18.69 1.43
N ARG A 190 -2.28 -18.15 1.63
CA ARG A 190 -1.61 -18.16 2.93
C ARG A 190 -2.35 -17.20 3.87
N ARG A 191 -2.92 -17.71 4.97
CA ARG A 191 -3.66 -16.87 5.94
C ARG A 191 -2.81 -15.78 6.59
N ALA A 192 -1.48 -15.96 6.63
CA ALA A 192 -0.56 -14.92 7.09
C ALA A 192 -0.58 -13.66 6.20
N TYR A 193 -1.07 -13.78 4.96
CA TYR A 193 -1.28 -12.70 4.00
C TYR A 193 -2.78 -12.43 3.83
N GLU A 194 -3.60 -12.58 4.87
CA GLU A 194 -5.00 -12.15 4.80
C GLU A 194 -5.08 -10.64 4.48
N PRO A 195 -5.82 -10.23 3.44
CA PRO A 195 -5.84 -8.85 3.02
C PRO A 195 -6.63 -8.00 4.01
N VAL A 196 -6.20 -6.76 4.19
CA VAL A 196 -6.97 -5.73 4.89
C VAL A 196 -7.74 -4.96 3.84
N LEU A 197 -9.02 -5.27 3.67
CA LEU A 197 -9.88 -4.52 2.76
C LEU A 197 -10.23 -3.15 3.35
N TRP A 198 -10.63 -2.20 2.51
CA TRP A 198 -11.42 -1.05 2.93
C TRP A 198 -12.88 -1.48 3.12
N GLN A 199 -13.52 -0.87 4.10
CA GLN A 199 -14.97 -0.91 4.26
C GLN A 199 -15.52 0.41 3.75
N THR A 200 -16.39 0.35 2.76
CA THR A 200 -17.02 1.51 2.15
C THR A 200 -18.44 1.67 2.65
N THR A 201 -18.88 2.92 2.79
CA THR A 201 -20.27 3.24 3.08
C THR A 201 -20.85 4.09 1.96
N PRO A 202 -22.17 4.06 1.71
CA PRO A 202 -22.81 4.86 0.66
C PRO A 202 -22.57 6.37 0.80
N GLU A 203 -22.33 6.86 2.02
CA GLU A 203 -22.10 8.27 2.32
C GLU A 203 -20.66 8.73 2.01
N GLN A 204 -19.77 7.78 1.69
CA GLN A 204 -18.37 8.06 1.43
C GLN A 204 -18.21 8.76 0.08
N LYS A 205 -17.62 9.96 0.12
CA LYS A 205 -17.39 10.78 -1.09
C LYS A 205 -16.20 10.32 -1.94
N ALA A 206 -15.29 9.56 -1.34
CA ALA A 206 -14.08 9.09 -2.00
C ALA A 206 -14.42 8.00 -3.02
N THR A 207 -13.81 8.05 -4.20
CA THR A 207 -13.82 6.90 -5.11
C THR A 207 -12.97 5.79 -4.50
N CYS A 208 -13.54 4.61 -4.30
CA CYS A 208 -12.82 3.45 -3.79
C CYS A 208 -13.02 2.26 -4.74
N VAL A 209 -11.93 1.66 -5.20
CA VAL A 209 -11.94 0.45 -6.03
C VAL A 209 -10.97 -0.57 -5.45
N GLN A 210 -11.49 -1.75 -5.12
CA GLN A 210 -10.74 -2.89 -4.63
C GLN A 210 -10.70 -3.96 -5.71
N MET A 211 -9.69 -3.89 -6.58
CA MET A 211 -9.59 -4.70 -7.80
C MET A 211 -8.81 -5.99 -7.53
N TRP A 212 -9.45 -7.13 -7.79
CA TRP A 212 -8.87 -8.46 -7.65
C TRP A 212 -8.23 -8.92 -8.96
N PHE A 213 -6.96 -9.29 -8.90
CA PHE A 213 -6.16 -9.74 -10.03
C PHE A 213 -5.73 -11.19 -9.87
N ARG A 214 -5.48 -11.87 -11.01
CA ARG A 214 -4.84 -13.18 -11.05
C ARG A 214 -3.45 -13.10 -10.41
N GLY A 215 -3.09 -14.13 -9.66
CA GLY A 215 -1.79 -14.26 -9.00
C GLY A 215 -1.86 -14.21 -7.48
N THR A 216 -0.68 -14.32 -6.89
CA THR A 216 -0.40 -14.35 -5.45
C THR A 216 0.09 -12.99 -4.95
N HIS A 217 0.33 -12.84 -3.65
CA HIS A 217 0.83 -11.59 -3.04
C HIS A 217 2.05 -11.00 -3.77
N GLY A 218 2.98 -11.86 -4.22
CA GLY A 218 4.18 -11.46 -4.94
C GLY A 218 3.88 -10.97 -6.36
N ASP A 219 2.92 -11.58 -7.03
CA ASP A 219 2.49 -11.19 -8.39
C ASP A 219 1.81 -9.82 -8.36
N ILE A 220 1.03 -9.52 -7.32
CA ILE A 220 0.38 -8.20 -7.20
C ILE A 220 1.37 -7.11 -6.81
N GLY A 221 2.32 -7.43 -5.93
CA GLY A 221 3.32 -6.48 -5.47
C GLY A 221 4.55 -6.35 -6.35
N GLY A 222 4.69 -7.18 -7.38
CA GLY A 222 5.90 -7.28 -8.20
C GLY A 222 7.08 -8.01 -7.53
N HIS A 223 6.94 -8.48 -6.29
CA HIS A 223 8.01 -9.18 -5.57
C HIS A 223 8.08 -10.66 -5.96
N GLN A 224 8.72 -10.93 -7.11
CA GLN A 224 8.68 -12.22 -7.78
C GLN A 224 10.01 -12.98 -7.74
N TYR A 225 10.84 -12.77 -6.71
CA TYR A 225 12.14 -13.44 -6.57
C TYR A 225 13.06 -13.28 -7.80
N CYS A 226 12.99 -12.11 -8.45
CA CYS A 226 13.76 -11.79 -9.65
C CYS A 226 13.49 -12.72 -10.85
N LEU A 227 12.31 -13.35 -10.89
CA LEU A 227 11.90 -14.20 -12.00
C LEU A 227 11.30 -13.33 -13.10
N SER A 228 12.12 -12.98 -14.10
CA SER A 228 11.72 -12.15 -15.23
C SER A 228 10.50 -12.70 -15.98
N ALA A 229 10.37 -14.02 -16.09
CA ALA A 229 9.23 -14.68 -16.74
C ALA A 229 7.87 -14.38 -16.07
N CYS A 230 7.86 -14.08 -14.76
CA CYS A 230 6.62 -13.74 -14.06
C CYS A 230 6.24 -12.25 -14.25
N ARG A 231 7.22 -11.41 -14.61
CA ARG A 231 7.10 -9.94 -14.62
C ARG A 231 5.88 -9.43 -15.41
N PRO A 232 5.54 -9.97 -16.60
CA PRO A 232 4.36 -9.53 -17.34
C PRO A 232 3.02 -9.72 -16.60
N LEU A 233 2.87 -10.77 -15.79
CA LEU A 233 1.66 -10.97 -14.97
C LEU A 233 1.55 -9.86 -13.92
N ALA A 234 2.66 -9.56 -13.25
CA ALA A 234 2.72 -8.53 -12.22
C ALA A 234 2.68 -7.10 -12.76
N ASN A 235 2.90 -6.92 -14.07
CA ASN A 235 2.74 -5.64 -14.75
C ASN A 235 1.26 -5.28 -14.90
N ILE A 236 0.34 -6.24 -14.93
CA ILE A 236 -1.11 -5.96 -15.03
C ILE A 236 -1.60 -5.04 -13.89
N PRO A 237 -1.41 -5.39 -12.60
CA PRO A 237 -1.81 -4.50 -11.51
C PRO A 237 -0.98 -3.21 -11.45
N LEU A 238 0.26 -3.21 -11.93
CA LEU A 238 1.09 -1.99 -12.02
C LEU A 238 0.51 -1.01 -13.03
N VAL A 239 0.21 -1.47 -14.25
CA VAL A 239 -0.37 -0.66 -15.32
C VAL A 239 -1.71 -0.12 -14.86
N TRP A 240 -2.60 -0.96 -14.32
CA TRP A 240 -3.86 -0.50 -13.76
C TRP A 240 -3.68 0.61 -12.71
N MET A 241 -2.72 0.45 -11.79
CA MET A 241 -2.44 1.48 -10.78
C MET A 241 -1.96 2.80 -11.40
N LEU A 242 -1.10 2.73 -12.41
CA LEU A 242 -0.56 3.89 -13.12
C LEU A 242 -1.63 4.60 -13.97
N GLU A 243 -2.56 3.86 -14.57
CA GLU A 243 -3.71 4.45 -15.28
C GLU A 243 -4.59 5.27 -14.34
N ASN A 244 -4.97 4.70 -13.19
CA ASN A 244 -5.74 5.43 -12.18
C ASN A 244 -4.97 6.64 -11.63
N ALA A 245 -3.65 6.53 -11.47
CA ALA A 245 -2.81 7.66 -11.07
C ALA A 245 -2.76 8.77 -12.12
N ALA A 246 -2.68 8.40 -13.41
CA ALA A 246 -2.70 9.34 -14.53
C ALA A 246 -4.07 10.04 -14.67
N GLU A 247 -5.17 9.33 -14.43
CA GLU A 247 -6.52 9.91 -14.36
C GLU A 247 -6.65 10.90 -13.20
N CYS A 248 -6.00 10.60 -12.07
CA CYS A 248 -5.79 11.54 -10.98
C CYS A 248 -4.74 12.62 -11.31
N GLN A 249 -4.30 12.76 -12.56
CA GLN A 249 -3.34 13.74 -13.07
C GLN A 249 -1.96 13.71 -12.39
N LEU A 250 -1.51 12.53 -11.94
CA LEU A 250 -0.10 12.32 -11.62
C LEU A 250 0.71 12.39 -12.92
N PRO A 251 1.77 13.21 -13.02
CA PRO A 251 2.61 13.22 -14.21
C PRO A 251 3.37 11.89 -14.34
N LEU A 252 3.33 11.31 -15.54
CA LEU A 252 4.06 10.09 -15.91
C LEU A 252 4.79 10.34 -17.25
N PRO A 253 5.94 9.69 -17.52
CA PRO A 253 6.62 9.78 -18.82
C PRO A 253 5.73 9.30 -19.98
N ASP A 254 5.71 9.96 -21.13
CA ASP A 254 4.75 9.66 -22.22
C ASP A 254 4.75 8.19 -22.69
N ASP A 255 5.92 7.54 -22.65
CA ASP A 255 6.12 6.17 -23.07
C ASP A 255 5.91 5.13 -21.95
N TRP A 256 5.50 5.55 -20.74
CA TRP A 256 5.44 4.70 -19.55
C TRP A 256 4.67 3.39 -19.78
N ARG A 257 3.58 3.41 -20.56
CA ARG A 257 2.76 2.22 -20.86
C ARG A 257 3.57 1.13 -21.58
N SER A 258 4.34 1.52 -22.59
CA SER A 258 5.14 0.57 -23.40
C SER A 258 6.28 -0.09 -22.62
N ARG A 259 6.70 0.49 -21.48
CA ARG A 259 7.77 -0.04 -20.63
C ARG A 259 7.34 -1.24 -19.79
N PHE A 260 6.03 -1.46 -19.63
CA PHE A 260 5.48 -2.50 -18.76
C PHE A 260 4.59 -3.47 -19.55
N PRO A 261 5.17 -4.32 -20.43
CA PRO A 261 4.39 -5.29 -21.18
C PRO A 261 3.61 -6.20 -20.24
N THR A 262 2.34 -6.44 -20.54
CA THR A 262 1.42 -7.25 -19.75
C THR A 262 1.14 -8.57 -20.46
N ASP A 263 0.99 -9.64 -19.69
CA ASP A 263 0.58 -10.95 -20.21
C ASP A 263 -0.25 -11.66 -19.13
N PRO A 264 -1.56 -11.89 -19.36
CA PRO A 264 -2.42 -12.59 -18.40
C PRO A 264 -2.03 -14.06 -18.22
N ASP A 265 -1.38 -14.67 -19.20
CA ASP A 265 -0.98 -16.08 -19.21
C ASP A 265 0.42 -16.32 -18.65
N ALA A 266 1.19 -15.25 -18.41
CA ALA A 266 2.50 -15.33 -17.79
C ALA A 266 2.48 -16.10 -16.44
N PRO A 267 3.54 -16.86 -16.12
CA PRO A 267 3.57 -17.69 -14.93
C PRO A 267 3.52 -16.86 -13.64
N SER A 268 2.80 -17.37 -12.64
CA SER A 268 2.85 -16.81 -11.27
C SER A 268 4.14 -17.22 -10.56
N ALA A 269 4.68 -16.33 -9.72
CA ALA A 269 5.79 -16.64 -8.82
C ALA A 269 5.41 -17.75 -7.79
N GLY A 270 4.11 -17.95 -7.57
CA GLY A 270 3.55 -19.07 -6.83
C GLY A 270 3.63 -18.95 -5.30
N LEU A 271 3.07 -19.96 -4.64
CA LEU A 271 2.87 -20.00 -3.18
C LEU A 271 3.92 -20.79 -2.40
N VAL A 272 4.88 -21.41 -3.09
CA VAL A 272 5.77 -22.45 -2.52
C VAL A 272 7.26 -22.17 -2.71
N ARG A 273 7.64 -21.01 -3.24
CA ARG A 273 9.04 -20.61 -3.36
C ARG A 273 9.58 -20.00 -2.06
N GLY A 274 10.84 -20.29 -1.74
CA GLY A 274 11.53 -19.76 -0.55
C GLY A 274 10.80 -20.10 0.77
N TRP A 275 10.63 -19.10 1.63
CA TRP A 275 9.97 -19.22 2.93
C TRP A 275 8.44 -19.41 2.84
N ALA A 276 7.85 -19.22 1.67
CA ALA A 276 6.40 -19.35 1.47
C ALA A 276 5.88 -20.75 1.84
N LYS A 277 6.72 -21.78 1.71
CA LYS A 277 6.42 -23.17 2.08
C LYS A 277 6.16 -23.39 3.58
N LEU A 278 6.66 -22.51 4.45
CA LEU A 278 6.45 -22.63 5.90
C LEU A 278 5.04 -22.15 6.34
N PHE A 279 4.30 -21.48 5.46
CA PHE A 279 2.92 -21.05 5.74
C PHE A 279 1.93 -22.18 5.39
N LEU A 280 1.78 -23.12 6.33
CA LEU A 280 0.92 -24.29 6.19
C LEU A 280 -0.58 -23.96 6.32
N ASN A 281 -0.92 -22.92 7.09
CA ASN A 281 -2.32 -22.49 7.22
C ASN A 281 -2.78 -21.73 5.97
N ARG A 282 -3.66 -22.37 5.21
CA ARG A 282 -4.13 -21.87 3.91
C ARG A 282 -5.65 -21.86 3.81
N ALA A 283 -6.21 -20.81 3.20
CA ALA A 283 -7.62 -20.68 2.87
C ALA A 283 -7.77 -19.74 1.67
N ARG A 284 -8.78 -19.97 0.81
CA ARG A 284 -9.12 -18.99 -0.23
C ARG A 284 -9.59 -17.69 0.43
N ARG A 285 -9.25 -16.56 -0.20
CA ARG A 285 -9.72 -15.25 0.24
C ARG A 285 -11.19 -15.07 -0.15
N PRO A 286 -12.03 -14.55 0.74
CA PRO A 286 -13.41 -14.19 0.38
C PRO A 286 -13.38 -13.00 -0.60
N PHE A 287 -14.33 -13.00 -1.54
CA PHE A 287 -14.58 -11.93 -2.51
C PHE A 287 -16.03 -11.46 -2.36
N GLY A 288 -16.29 -10.18 -2.61
CA GLY A 288 -17.63 -9.59 -2.56
C GLY A 288 -18.11 -9.32 -1.13
N VAL A 289 -17.19 -9.04 -0.22
CA VAL A 289 -17.48 -8.65 1.16
C VAL A 289 -17.84 -7.16 1.23
N ASP A 290 -17.28 -6.34 0.35
CA ASP A 290 -17.51 -4.90 0.22
C ASP A 290 -17.95 -4.53 -1.20
N ALA A 291 -18.80 -3.50 -1.33
CA ALA A 291 -19.37 -3.07 -2.60
C ALA A 291 -18.34 -2.47 -3.57
N SER A 292 -17.17 -2.05 -3.08
CA SER A 292 -16.09 -1.53 -3.92
C SER A 292 -15.23 -2.61 -4.59
N GLU A 293 -15.50 -3.89 -4.30
CA GLU A 293 -14.74 -5.00 -4.86
C GLU A 293 -15.12 -5.30 -6.32
N GLN A 294 -14.10 -5.49 -7.17
CA GLN A 294 -14.25 -5.85 -8.58
C GLN A 294 -13.22 -6.90 -8.98
N ILE A 295 -13.53 -7.74 -9.97
CA ILE A 295 -12.56 -8.69 -10.54
C ILE A 295 -12.04 -8.12 -11.86
N HIS A 296 -10.72 -8.04 -12.00
CA HIS A 296 -10.11 -7.55 -13.22
C HIS A 296 -10.43 -8.51 -14.39
N PRO A 297 -10.75 -8.02 -15.61
CA PRO A 297 -11.11 -8.89 -16.73
C PRO A 297 -10.07 -9.98 -17.04
N THR A 298 -8.78 -9.66 -16.90
CA THR A 298 -7.69 -10.63 -17.10
C THR A 298 -7.58 -11.72 -16.02
N ALA A 299 -8.35 -11.60 -14.94
CA ALA A 299 -8.42 -12.62 -13.88
C ALA A 299 -9.56 -13.64 -14.11
N GLN A 300 -10.48 -13.36 -15.02
CA GLN A 300 -11.54 -14.28 -15.38
C GLN A 300 -10.97 -15.36 -16.33
N PRO A 301 -11.41 -16.63 -16.21
CA PRO A 301 -11.09 -17.63 -17.21
C PRO A 301 -11.60 -17.14 -18.57
N VAL A 302 -10.78 -17.22 -19.62
CA VAL A 302 -11.25 -16.98 -20.99
C VAL A 302 -12.43 -17.92 -21.21
N SER A 303 -13.61 -17.37 -21.45
CA SER A 303 -14.76 -18.14 -21.92
C SER A 303 -14.38 -18.77 -23.25
N ILE A 304 -14.07 -20.06 -23.23
CA ILE A 304 -13.93 -20.84 -24.46
C ILE A 304 -15.30 -20.74 -25.16
N PRO A 305 -15.38 -20.26 -26.41
CA PRO A 305 -16.63 -20.28 -27.16
C PRO A 305 -17.16 -21.71 -27.14
N SER A 306 -18.37 -21.92 -26.64
CA SER A 306 -19.02 -23.22 -26.73
C SER A 306 -19.02 -23.62 -28.20
N SER A 307 -18.28 -24.67 -28.54
CA SER A 307 -18.33 -25.27 -29.86
C SER A 307 -19.77 -25.73 -30.07
N SER A 308 -20.54 -24.94 -30.81
CA SER A 308 -21.85 -25.33 -31.31
C SER A 308 -21.69 -26.61 -32.11
N SER A 309 -22.39 -27.63 -31.68
CA SER A 309 -22.49 -28.95 -32.29
C SER A 309 -22.80 -28.83 -33.78
N LEU A 310 -22.00 -29.53 -34.60
CA LEU A 310 -22.48 -30.10 -35.87
C LEU A 310 -23.24 -31.40 -35.59
#